data_AF-A0A2N2F5Q7-F1
#
_entry.id   AF-A0A2N2F5Q7-F1
#
_cell.length_a   1.000
_cell.length_b   1.000
_cell.length_c   1.000
_cell.angle_alpha   90.00
_cell.angle_beta   90.00
_cell.angle_gamma   90.00
#
_symmetry.space_group_name_H-M   'P 1'
#
loop_
_entity.id
_entity.type
_entity.pdbx_description
1 polymer ?
#
loop_
_entity_poly.entity_id
_entity_poly.type
_entity_poly.pdbx_seq_one_letter_code
_entity_poly.pdbx_strand_id
1 'polypeptide(L)'
;MNKIAYVLCSFLSVALAQADTKSTTASDQKICITIDNAPVINIPMTQANNQAQTNNQAQTTSVSQAFSQTITHYFNMTTKFISTTDFKKPFAHGAQQTKSFIKSHKTPLIAGTVLGAYAYLCYEAVRGAQYLGRAHLWSSWKRATPLTTLHEMPQQEVTRELLVEIQKRYTQIDKPTEFMLPLIHFLHDVDTELKNLRYYDSMNAWLTKVRASYVVPFDLQRFNTTRERLARLAFVKNLFLTWAADYKLEHNKSTLLTQLRGMRPEITEE
;
A
#
# COMPACT_ATOMS: atom_id res chain seq x y z
N MET A 1 39.64 -5.22 -16.90
CA MET A 1 39.40 -5.33 -15.44
C MET A 1 39.04 -3.99 -14.75
N ASN A 2 39.39 -2.82 -15.29
CA ASN A 2 39.09 -1.52 -14.63
C ASN A 2 37.61 -1.13 -14.52
N LYS A 3 36.71 -1.66 -15.37
CA LYS A 3 35.28 -1.28 -15.35
C LYS A 3 34.54 -1.72 -14.08
N ILE A 4 34.92 -2.86 -13.49
CA ILE A 4 34.27 -3.38 -12.27
C ILE A 4 34.66 -2.54 -11.04
N ALA A 5 35.92 -2.09 -10.97
CA ALA A 5 36.40 -1.22 -9.90
C ALA A 5 35.69 0.15 -9.90
N TYR A 6 35.44 0.74 -11.09
CA TYR A 6 34.67 1.98 -11.21
C TYR A 6 33.22 1.81 -10.75
N VAL A 7 32.57 0.69 -11.09
CA VAL A 7 31.20 0.40 -10.66
C VAL A 7 31.16 0.26 -9.14
N LEU A 8 32.03 -0.55 -8.53
CA LEU A 8 32.10 -0.71 -7.08
C LEU A 8 32.42 0.59 -6.34
N CYS A 9 33.30 1.43 -6.89
CA CYS A 9 33.62 2.74 -6.32
C CYS A 9 32.41 3.70 -6.37
N SER A 10 31.67 3.71 -7.49
CA SER A 10 30.43 4.50 -7.60
C SER A 10 29.31 4.01 -6.67
N PHE A 11 29.20 2.69 -6.43
CA PHE A 11 28.29 2.13 -5.42
C PHE A 11 28.64 2.59 -4.01
N LEU A 12 29.95 2.58 -3.66
CA LEU A 12 30.41 3.01 -2.34
C LEU A 12 30.15 4.51 -2.11
N SER A 13 30.39 5.36 -3.11
CA SER A 13 30.14 6.81 -3.02
C SER A 13 28.66 7.15 -2.91
N VAL A 14 27.77 6.44 -3.62
CA VAL A 14 26.32 6.67 -3.53
C VAL A 14 25.75 6.17 -2.20
N ALA A 15 26.23 5.02 -1.69
CA ALA A 15 25.82 4.49 -0.39
C ALA A 15 26.27 5.40 0.77
N LEU A 16 27.48 5.99 0.70
CA LEU A 16 27.91 6.99 1.68
C LEU A 16 27.09 8.29 1.59
N ALA A 17 26.75 8.76 0.39
CA ALA A 17 25.99 10.00 0.22
C ALA A 17 24.54 9.91 0.73
N GLN A 18 23.94 8.71 0.76
CA GLN A 18 22.57 8.52 1.26
C GLN A 18 22.48 8.40 2.79
N ALA A 19 23.61 8.23 3.49
CA ALA A 19 23.63 8.22 4.95
C ALA A 19 23.47 9.62 5.55
N ASP A 20 23.80 10.68 4.80
CA ASP A 20 23.77 12.07 5.30
C ASP A 20 22.47 12.84 4.98
N THR A 21 21.62 12.35 4.06
CA THR A 21 20.38 13.05 3.69
C THR A 21 19.16 12.46 4.39
N LYS A 22 19.05 12.67 5.70
CA LYS A 22 17.80 12.44 6.45
C LYS A 22 17.48 13.60 7.39
N SER A 23 17.30 14.79 6.81
CA SER A 23 16.47 15.86 7.38
C SER A 23 16.24 16.94 6.33
N THR A 24 15.18 16.82 5.53
CA THR A 24 14.58 17.98 4.85
C THR A 24 13.08 17.73 4.71
N THR A 25 12.38 18.43 5.60
CA THR A 25 10.99 18.91 5.56
C THR A 25 10.17 18.62 4.30
N ALA A 26 9.02 17.97 4.53
CA ALA A 26 7.89 17.94 3.62
C ALA A 26 7.45 19.37 3.29
N SER A 27 7.48 19.73 2.00
CA SER A 27 6.84 20.93 1.48
C SER A 27 5.37 20.62 1.23
N ASP A 28 4.51 21.28 2.00
CA ASP A 28 3.07 21.38 1.78
C ASP A 28 2.82 22.14 0.47
N GLN A 29 2.50 21.44 -0.60
CA GLN A 29 1.99 22.05 -1.82
C GLN A 29 0.47 22.19 -1.70
N LYS A 30 0.04 23.34 -1.17
CA LYS A 30 -1.35 23.79 -1.15
C LYS A 30 -1.79 24.11 -2.58
N ILE A 31 -2.57 23.21 -3.19
CA ILE A 31 -3.23 23.45 -4.47
C ILE A 31 -4.38 24.44 -4.22
N CYS A 32 -4.19 25.71 -4.61
CA CYS A 32 -5.27 26.68 -4.70
C CYS A 32 -5.97 26.51 -6.05
N ILE A 33 -7.20 25.99 -6.03
CA ILE A 33 -8.10 26.00 -7.18
C ILE A 33 -8.88 27.32 -7.08
N THR A 34 -8.56 28.28 -7.96
CA THR A 34 -9.38 29.47 -8.14
C THR A 34 -10.59 29.06 -8.99
N ILE A 35 -11.77 29.04 -8.37
CA ILE A 35 -13.04 28.86 -9.07
C ILE A 35 -13.61 30.26 -9.30
N ASP A 36 -13.55 30.73 -10.54
CA ASP A 36 -14.17 31.98 -10.95
C ASP A 36 -15.70 31.86 -10.88
N ASN A 37 -16.28 32.75 -10.06
CA ASN A 37 -17.61 33.36 -10.16
C ASN A 37 -18.79 32.44 -10.56
N ALA A 38 -19.40 31.81 -9.55
CA ALA A 38 -20.80 31.40 -9.62
C ALA A 38 -21.65 32.29 -8.66
N PRO A 39 -22.88 32.67 -9.06
CA PRO A 39 -23.74 33.53 -8.25
C PRO A 39 -24.17 32.86 -6.95
N VAL A 40 -23.96 33.57 -5.84
CA VAL A 40 -24.34 33.17 -4.48
C VAL A 40 -25.87 33.19 -4.36
N ILE A 41 -26.48 32.01 -4.32
CA ILE A 41 -27.89 31.83 -3.96
C ILE A 41 -27.94 31.64 -2.44
N ASN A 42 -28.32 32.70 -1.72
CA ASN A 42 -28.58 32.63 -0.28
C ASN A 42 -29.88 31.86 -0.03
N ILE A 43 -29.77 30.62 0.41
CA ILE A 43 -30.89 29.86 0.97
C ILE A 43 -30.87 30.03 2.49
N PRO A 44 -31.91 30.63 3.11
CA PRO A 44 -31.98 30.73 4.56
C PRO A 44 -32.14 29.35 5.19
N MET A 45 -31.13 28.92 5.94
CA MET A 45 -31.12 27.65 6.67
C MET A 45 -31.79 27.87 8.04
N THR A 46 -33.04 27.43 8.14
CA THR A 46 -33.79 27.34 9.41
C THR A 46 -33.08 26.38 10.37
N GLN A 47 -32.63 26.91 11.50
CA GLN A 47 -32.11 26.15 12.64
C GLN A 47 -33.21 25.29 13.26
N ALA A 48 -33.13 23.98 13.06
CA ALA A 48 -33.88 23.00 13.82
C ALA A 48 -32.94 22.20 14.74
N ASN A 49 -32.98 22.60 16.01
CA ASN A 49 -32.97 21.73 17.20
C ASN A 49 -31.83 20.70 17.38
N ASN A 50 -30.74 21.14 18.02
CA ASN A 50 -29.68 20.28 18.56
C ASN A 50 -29.99 19.86 20.01
N GLN A 51 -30.62 18.70 20.22
CA GLN A 51 -30.72 18.09 21.58
C GLN A 51 -30.56 16.55 21.61
N ALA A 52 -29.85 15.95 20.66
CA ALA A 52 -29.62 14.49 20.66
C ALA A 52 -28.15 14.08 20.45
N GLN A 53 -27.17 14.86 20.95
CA GLN A 53 -25.74 14.62 20.67
C GLN A 53 -24.83 14.53 21.91
N THR A 54 -25.37 14.28 23.09
CA THR A 54 -24.59 14.20 24.34
C THR A 54 -24.29 12.78 24.85
N ASN A 55 -24.68 11.71 24.16
CA ASN A 55 -24.49 10.34 24.67
C ASN A 55 -23.41 9.48 23.97
N ASN A 56 -22.86 9.90 22.83
CA ASN A 56 -21.89 9.08 22.08
C ASN A 56 -20.42 9.48 22.27
N GLN A 57 -20.14 10.59 22.97
CA GLN A 57 -18.75 11.01 23.27
C GLN A 57 -18.14 10.31 24.49
N ALA A 58 -18.94 9.70 25.38
CA ALA A 58 -18.42 8.99 26.55
C ALA A 58 -17.89 7.58 26.22
N GLN A 59 -18.33 6.96 25.12
CA GLN A 59 -17.90 5.59 24.75
C GLN A 59 -16.65 5.53 23.87
N THR A 60 -16.26 6.62 23.20
CA THR A 60 -15.06 6.63 22.34
C THR A 60 -13.77 6.91 23.11
N THR A 61 -13.85 7.48 24.31
CA THR A 61 -12.68 7.76 25.17
C THR A 61 -12.18 6.54 25.93
N SER A 62 -13.05 5.59 26.27
CA SER A 62 -12.65 4.40 27.04
C SER A 62 -11.87 3.38 26.19
N VAL A 63 -12.20 3.25 24.91
CA VAL A 63 -11.51 2.32 23.99
C VAL A 63 -10.12 2.81 23.62
N SER A 64 -9.92 4.13 23.43
CA SER A 64 -8.59 4.69 23.14
C SER A 64 -7.65 4.62 24.35
N GLN A 65 -8.18 4.81 25.57
CA GLN A 65 -7.41 4.64 26.81
C GLN A 65 -7.02 3.19 27.07
N ALA A 66 -7.92 2.22 26.85
CA ALA A 66 -7.61 0.81 26.99
C ALA A 66 -6.52 0.35 25.99
N PHE A 67 -6.60 0.81 24.73
CA PHE A 67 -5.59 0.50 23.72
C PHE A 67 -4.21 1.11 24.03
N SER A 68 -4.19 2.36 24.50
CA SER A 68 -2.94 3.02 24.91
C SER A 68 -2.28 2.33 26.10
N GLN A 69 -3.06 1.81 27.05
CA GLN A 69 -2.54 1.01 28.17
C GLN A 69 -1.99 -0.34 27.71
N THR A 70 -2.62 -1.01 26.73
CA THR A 70 -2.10 -2.26 26.16
C THR A 70 -0.78 -2.04 25.44
N ILE A 71 -0.66 -0.99 24.62
CA ILE A 71 0.61 -0.66 23.93
C ILE A 71 1.72 -0.37 24.94
N THR A 72 1.43 0.40 25.99
CA THR A 72 2.43 0.76 27.02
C THR A 72 2.87 -0.48 27.81
N HIS A 73 1.98 -1.43 28.06
CA HIS A 73 2.31 -2.70 28.71
C HIS A 73 3.24 -3.57 27.85
N TYR A 74 2.97 -3.71 26.55
CA TYR A 74 3.85 -4.46 25.63
C TYR A 74 5.22 -3.80 25.43
N PHE A 75 5.29 -2.46 25.38
CA PHE A 75 6.56 -1.74 25.34
C PHE A 75 7.35 -1.92 26.64
N ASN A 76 6.71 -1.87 27.80
CA ASN A 76 7.39 -2.12 29.08
C ASN A 76 7.79 -3.58 29.30
N MET A 77 7.13 -4.54 28.65
CA MET A 77 7.52 -5.96 28.70
C MET A 77 8.75 -6.24 27.82
N THR A 78 8.86 -5.58 26.67
CA THR A 78 10.02 -5.73 25.75
C THR A 78 11.26 -4.99 26.26
N THR A 79 11.11 -3.83 26.89
CA THR A 79 12.26 -3.13 27.50
C THR A 79 12.85 -3.87 28.70
N LYS A 80 12.03 -4.58 29.48
CA LYS A 80 12.51 -5.43 30.59
C LYS A 80 13.30 -6.65 30.12
N PHE A 81 13.04 -7.18 28.92
CA PHE A 81 13.86 -8.25 28.33
C PHE A 81 15.22 -7.76 27.82
N ILE A 82 15.31 -6.50 27.40
CA ILE A 82 16.58 -5.89 26.96
C ILE A 82 17.43 -5.47 28.17
N SER A 83 16.82 -5.06 29.28
CA SER A 83 17.55 -4.58 30.46
C SER A 83 18.01 -5.65 31.45
N THR A 84 17.49 -6.88 31.39
CA THR A 84 17.88 -7.98 32.31
C THR A 84 18.91 -8.94 31.73
N THR A 85 19.28 -8.78 30.45
CA THR A 85 20.55 -9.33 29.99
C THR A 85 21.65 -8.40 30.49
N ASP A 86 22.35 -8.84 31.53
CA ASP A 86 23.56 -8.22 32.07
C ASP A 86 24.72 -8.35 31.03
N PHE A 87 24.50 -7.79 29.84
CA PHE A 87 25.41 -7.81 28.69
C PHE A 87 26.56 -6.80 28.84
N LYS A 88 26.80 -6.30 30.06
CA LYS A 88 27.81 -5.27 30.32
C LYS A 88 29.19 -5.82 30.66
N LYS A 89 29.36 -7.13 30.92
CA LYS A 89 30.69 -7.71 31.25
C LYS A 89 30.79 -9.16 30.76
N PRO A 90 31.14 -9.40 29.47
CA PRO A 90 32.53 -9.74 29.13
C PRO A 90 33.03 -9.23 27.75
N PHE A 91 32.46 -8.16 27.18
CA PHE A 91 32.84 -7.69 25.84
C PHE A 91 34.19 -6.96 25.74
N ALA A 92 34.83 -6.61 26.86
CA ALA A 92 36.12 -5.91 26.82
C ALA A 92 37.25 -6.76 26.19
N HIS A 93 37.28 -8.08 26.45
CA HIS A 93 38.23 -8.99 25.79
C HIS A 93 37.78 -9.39 24.38
N GLY A 94 36.48 -9.50 24.12
CA GLY A 94 35.95 -9.71 22.77
C GLY A 94 36.25 -8.54 21.82
N ALA A 95 36.26 -7.30 22.31
CA ALA A 95 36.56 -6.12 21.50
C ALA A 95 38.02 -6.10 20.98
N GLN A 96 38.99 -6.63 21.73
CA GLN A 96 40.38 -6.73 21.27
C GLN A 96 40.57 -7.88 20.27
N GLN A 97 39.91 -9.02 20.50
CA GLN A 97 39.95 -10.17 19.58
C GLN A 97 39.22 -9.92 18.26
N THR A 98 38.11 -9.17 18.28
CA THR A 98 37.39 -8.79 17.05
C THR A 98 38.20 -7.81 16.19
N LYS A 99 38.94 -6.87 16.80
CA LYS A 99 39.82 -5.95 16.07
C LYS A 99 40.95 -6.67 15.33
N SER A 100 41.61 -7.64 15.96
CA SER A 100 42.66 -8.43 15.30
C SER A 100 42.09 -9.34 14.21
N PHE A 101 40.92 -9.94 14.43
CA PHE A 101 40.23 -10.78 13.45
C PHE A 101 39.79 -10.00 12.20
N ILE A 102 39.17 -8.82 12.38
CA ILE A 102 38.76 -7.96 11.25
C ILE A 102 39.98 -7.51 10.45
N LYS A 103 41.10 -7.17 11.13
CA LYS A 103 42.32 -6.75 10.45
C LYS A 103 42.95 -7.87 9.61
N SER A 104 42.92 -9.12 10.10
CA SER A 104 43.44 -10.28 9.37
C SER A 104 42.52 -10.77 8.24
N HIS A 105 41.20 -10.59 8.37
CA HIS A 105 40.19 -11.12 7.44
C HIS A 105 39.42 -10.04 6.66
N LYS A 106 39.95 -8.81 6.54
CA LYS A 106 39.26 -7.71 5.85
C LYS A 106 38.82 -8.05 4.42
N THR A 107 39.69 -8.68 3.63
CA THR A 107 39.43 -9.00 2.22
C THR A 107 38.33 -10.05 2.04
N PRO A 108 38.37 -11.23 2.71
CA PRO A 108 37.29 -12.20 2.59
C PRO A 108 35.95 -11.70 3.15
N LEU A 109 35.96 -10.83 4.18
CA LEU A 109 34.73 -10.18 4.66
C LEU A 109 34.12 -9.24 3.62
N ILE A 110 34.92 -8.40 2.98
CA ILE A 110 34.46 -7.52 1.91
C ILE A 110 33.97 -8.35 0.71
N ALA A 111 34.72 -9.38 0.31
CA ALA A 111 34.31 -10.26 -0.78
C ALA A 111 33.00 -10.98 -0.48
N GLY A 112 32.83 -11.52 0.73
CA GLY A 112 31.62 -12.22 1.16
C GLY A 112 30.41 -11.29 1.23
N THR A 113 30.58 -10.06 1.73
CA THR A 113 29.49 -9.07 1.78
C THR A 113 29.06 -8.61 0.38
N VAL A 114 30.02 -8.37 -0.52
CA VAL A 114 29.71 -8.02 -1.93
C VAL A 114 29.00 -9.17 -2.64
N LEU A 115 29.48 -10.41 -2.47
CA LEU A 115 28.85 -11.59 -3.06
C LEU A 115 27.43 -11.81 -2.51
N GLY A 116 27.24 -11.66 -1.20
CA GLY A 116 25.94 -11.79 -0.55
C GLY A 116 24.95 -10.73 -1.01
N ALA A 117 25.38 -9.46 -1.10
CA ALA A 117 24.56 -8.38 -1.62
C ALA A 117 24.16 -8.61 -3.09
N TYR A 118 25.10 -9.07 -3.92
CA TYR A 118 24.83 -9.42 -5.31
C TYR A 118 23.84 -10.59 -5.44
N ALA A 119 24.04 -11.67 -4.66
CA ALA A 119 23.12 -12.80 -4.64
C ALA A 119 21.71 -12.40 -4.22
N TYR A 120 21.60 -11.53 -3.20
CA TYR A 120 20.32 -10.98 -2.76
C TYR A 120 19.63 -10.14 -3.84
N LEU A 121 20.36 -9.26 -4.54
CA LEU A 121 19.81 -8.48 -5.65
C LEU A 121 19.33 -9.37 -6.79
N CYS A 122 20.10 -10.41 -7.16
CA CYS A 122 19.68 -11.39 -8.16
C CYS A 122 18.41 -12.14 -7.72
N TYR A 123 18.34 -12.54 -6.46
CA TYR A 123 17.16 -13.18 -5.89
C TYR A 123 15.92 -12.28 -5.98
N GLU A 124 16.02 -11.03 -5.56
CA GLU A 124 14.92 -10.06 -5.64
C GLU A 124 14.50 -9.75 -7.09
N ALA A 125 15.46 -9.66 -8.02
CA ALA A 125 15.17 -9.48 -9.45
C ALA A 125 14.40 -10.67 -10.04
N VAL A 126 14.83 -11.91 -9.75
CA VAL A 126 14.16 -13.13 -10.20
C VAL A 126 12.77 -13.24 -9.58
N ARG A 127 12.65 -12.97 -8.28
CA ARG A 127 11.37 -12.95 -7.55
C ARG A 127 10.40 -11.94 -8.16
N GLY A 128 10.88 -10.74 -8.50
CA GLY A 128 10.10 -9.71 -9.18
C GLY A 128 9.65 -10.14 -10.58
N ALA A 129 10.54 -10.73 -11.37
CA ALA A 129 10.21 -11.24 -12.70
C ALA A 129 9.17 -12.38 -12.65
N GLN A 130 9.26 -13.27 -11.67
CA GLN A 130 8.28 -14.32 -11.40
C GLN A 130 6.94 -13.73 -10.95
N TYR A 131 6.95 -12.75 -10.05
CA TYR A 131 5.75 -12.06 -9.58
C TYR A 131 5.02 -11.39 -10.75
N LEU A 132 5.71 -10.58 -11.55
CA LEU A 132 5.16 -9.93 -12.75
C LEU A 132 4.70 -10.95 -13.81
N GLY A 133 5.25 -12.17 -13.81
CA GLY A 133 4.84 -13.24 -14.71
C GLY A 133 3.48 -13.87 -14.37
N ARG A 134 2.92 -13.61 -13.18
CA ARG A 134 1.68 -14.25 -12.72
C ARG A 134 0.46 -13.73 -13.47
N ALA A 135 -0.25 -14.65 -14.13
CA ALA A 135 -1.50 -14.33 -14.85
C ALA A 135 -2.69 -14.05 -13.92
N HIS A 136 -2.67 -14.55 -12.68
CA HIS A 136 -3.74 -14.37 -11.71
C HIS A 136 -3.70 -13.00 -10.99
N LEU A 137 -2.74 -12.13 -11.30
CA LEU A 137 -2.70 -10.79 -10.70
C LEU A 137 -3.87 -9.91 -11.16
N TRP A 138 -4.31 -8.98 -10.34
CA TRP A 138 -5.36 -8.03 -10.72
C TRP A 138 -4.88 -7.03 -11.77
N SER A 139 -3.58 -6.71 -11.81
CA SER A 139 -2.98 -5.96 -12.93
C SER A 139 -2.97 -6.72 -14.25
N SER A 140 -3.20 -8.04 -14.24
CA SER A 140 -3.37 -8.86 -15.44
C SER A 140 -4.85 -9.01 -15.84
N TRP A 141 -5.79 -8.44 -15.09
CA TRP A 141 -7.20 -8.45 -15.46
C TRP A 141 -7.42 -7.72 -16.80
N LYS A 142 -8.13 -8.38 -17.72
CA LYS A 142 -8.29 -7.98 -19.12
C LYS A 142 -6.97 -7.59 -19.82
N ARG A 143 -5.86 -8.31 -19.56
CA ARG A 143 -4.53 -8.01 -20.15
C ARG A 143 -4.55 -7.81 -21.67
N ALA A 144 -5.41 -8.52 -22.39
CA ALA A 144 -5.55 -8.41 -23.85
C ALA A 144 -6.13 -7.06 -24.31
N THR A 145 -6.88 -6.37 -23.45
CA THR A 145 -7.47 -5.07 -23.74
C THR A 145 -6.52 -3.95 -23.28
N PRO A 146 -6.18 -2.98 -24.13
CA PRO A 146 -5.35 -1.84 -23.73
C PRO A 146 -6.11 -0.93 -22.77
N LEU A 147 -5.37 -0.20 -21.92
CA LEU A 147 -5.96 0.65 -20.89
C LEU A 147 -6.86 1.76 -21.46
N THR A 148 -6.51 2.32 -22.62
CA THR A 148 -7.30 3.36 -23.31
C THR A 148 -8.69 2.85 -23.69
N THR A 149 -8.77 1.66 -24.29
CA THR A 149 -10.05 1.02 -24.63
C THR A 149 -10.86 0.66 -23.38
N LEU A 150 -10.19 0.30 -22.27
CA LEU A 150 -10.86 0.08 -20.98
C LEU A 150 -11.55 1.34 -20.44
N HIS A 151 -11.00 2.53 -20.72
CA HIS A 151 -11.60 3.81 -20.35
C HIS A 151 -12.78 4.21 -21.25
N GLU A 152 -12.78 3.76 -22.51
CA GLU A 152 -13.86 4.03 -23.48
C GLU A 152 -15.09 3.14 -23.27
N MET A 153 -14.90 1.98 -22.65
CA MET A 153 -16.00 1.05 -22.34
C MET A 153 -16.99 1.67 -21.34
N PRO A 154 -18.30 1.38 -21.45
CA PRO A 154 -19.28 1.82 -20.46
C PRO A 154 -18.91 1.36 -19.05
N GLN A 155 -18.68 2.31 -18.13
CA GLN A 155 -18.18 2.00 -16.78
C GLN A 155 -19.06 1.01 -16.01
N GLN A 156 -20.37 1.04 -16.22
CA GLN A 156 -21.31 0.10 -15.59
C GLN A 156 -21.08 -1.35 -16.03
N GLU A 157 -20.79 -1.58 -17.32
CA GLU A 157 -20.52 -2.91 -17.86
C GLU A 157 -19.19 -3.44 -17.31
N VAL A 158 -18.14 -2.63 -17.38
CA VAL A 158 -16.81 -2.98 -16.87
C VAL A 158 -16.85 -3.27 -15.36
N THR A 159 -17.63 -2.49 -14.61
CA THR A 159 -17.85 -2.71 -13.17
C THR A 159 -18.54 -4.04 -12.91
N ARG A 160 -19.61 -4.35 -13.66
CA ARG A 160 -20.34 -5.61 -13.50
C ARG A 160 -19.44 -6.80 -13.78
N GLU A 161 -18.65 -6.74 -14.85
CA GLU A 161 -17.67 -7.78 -15.16
C GLU A 161 -16.62 -7.94 -14.05
N LEU A 162 -16.11 -6.82 -13.51
CA LEU A 162 -15.16 -6.82 -12.39
C LEU A 162 -15.76 -7.52 -11.17
N LEU A 163 -17.00 -7.20 -10.80
CA LEU A 163 -17.68 -7.81 -9.65
C LEU A 163 -17.89 -9.31 -9.84
N VAL A 164 -18.26 -9.75 -11.05
CA VAL A 164 -18.39 -11.19 -11.36
C VAL A 164 -17.05 -11.90 -11.20
N GLU A 165 -15.95 -11.31 -11.67
CA GLU A 165 -14.62 -11.90 -11.55
C GLU A 165 -14.12 -11.91 -10.10
N ILE A 166 -14.44 -10.89 -9.30
CA ILE A 166 -14.16 -10.86 -7.86
C ILE A 166 -14.88 -12.00 -7.15
N GLN A 167 -16.19 -12.15 -7.39
CA GLN A 167 -16.97 -13.24 -6.80
C GLN A 167 -16.40 -14.60 -7.25
N LYS A 168 -16.14 -14.78 -8.55
CA LYS A 168 -15.54 -16.02 -9.07
C LYS A 168 -14.20 -16.36 -8.41
N ARG A 169 -13.37 -15.38 -8.05
CA ARG A 169 -12.05 -15.61 -7.45
C ARG A 169 -12.09 -15.90 -5.96
N TYR A 170 -12.99 -15.25 -5.20
CA TYR A 170 -12.97 -15.30 -3.73
C TYR A 170 -14.17 -16.01 -3.10
N THR A 171 -15.23 -16.29 -3.85
CA THR A 171 -16.39 -17.00 -3.31
C THR A 171 -16.01 -18.44 -3.02
N GLN A 172 -15.98 -18.79 -1.74
CA GLN A 172 -15.80 -20.16 -1.29
C GLN A 172 -17.09 -20.94 -1.52
N ILE A 173 -16.97 -22.18 -2.01
CA ILE A 173 -18.11 -23.07 -2.29
C ILE A 173 -18.96 -23.28 -1.02
N ASP A 174 -18.33 -23.24 0.16
CA ASP A 174 -18.97 -23.59 1.43
C ASP A 174 -19.77 -22.44 2.06
N LYS A 175 -19.61 -21.19 1.61
CA LYS A 175 -20.26 -20.00 2.21
C LYS A 175 -20.75 -18.98 1.17
N PRO A 176 -21.75 -19.34 0.35
CA PRO A 176 -22.24 -18.46 -0.72
C PRO A 176 -23.00 -17.22 -0.24
N THR A 177 -23.42 -17.17 1.03
CA THR A 177 -24.21 -16.05 1.59
C THR A 177 -23.37 -14.83 1.96
N GLU A 178 -22.04 -14.96 2.05
CA GLU A 178 -21.14 -13.87 2.45
C GLU A 178 -20.73 -12.99 1.26
N PHE A 179 -21.66 -12.18 0.73
CA PHE A 179 -21.39 -11.30 -0.43
C PHE A 179 -20.24 -10.29 -0.21
N MET A 180 -20.08 -9.79 1.03
CA MET A 180 -19.12 -8.72 1.33
C MET A 180 -17.67 -9.21 1.44
N LEU A 181 -17.44 -10.47 1.82
CA LEU A 181 -16.11 -10.99 2.10
C LEU A 181 -15.20 -11.01 0.85
N PRO A 182 -15.68 -11.48 -0.34
CA PRO A 182 -14.96 -11.35 -1.61
C PRO A 182 -14.48 -9.93 -1.92
N LEU A 183 -15.32 -8.93 -1.62
CA LEU A 183 -15.02 -7.52 -1.92
C LEU A 183 -13.90 -6.98 -1.02
N ILE A 184 -13.88 -7.39 0.25
CA ILE A 184 -12.83 -7.01 1.20
C ILE A 184 -11.49 -7.65 0.81
N HIS A 185 -11.49 -8.95 0.47
CA HIS A 185 -10.29 -9.64 0.00
C HIS A 185 -9.74 -9.05 -1.28
N PHE A 186 -10.63 -8.73 -2.24
CA PHE A 186 -10.26 -8.02 -3.45
C PHE A 186 -9.52 -6.71 -3.16
N LEU A 187 -10.08 -5.86 -2.30
CA LEU A 187 -9.47 -4.57 -1.98
C LEU A 187 -8.10 -4.74 -1.31
N HIS A 188 -7.98 -5.71 -0.39
CA HIS A 188 -6.72 -6.03 0.27
C HIS A 188 -5.65 -6.52 -0.72
N ASP A 189 -6.01 -7.40 -1.64
CA ASP A 189 -5.10 -7.95 -2.65
C ASP A 189 -4.65 -6.86 -3.64
N VAL A 190 -5.57 -5.99 -4.07
CA VAL A 190 -5.26 -4.83 -4.92
C VAL A 190 -4.28 -3.88 -4.23
N ASP A 191 -4.49 -3.58 -2.95
CA ASP A 191 -3.58 -2.71 -2.19
C ASP A 191 -2.20 -3.34 -1.97
N THR A 192 -2.16 -4.64 -1.71
CA THR A 192 -0.92 -5.39 -1.57
C THR A 192 -0.16 -5.45 -2.90
N GLU A 193 -0.87 -5.68 -4.00
CA GLU A 193 -0.30 -5.67 -5.34
C GLU A 193 0.22 -4.28 -5.74
N LEU A 194 -0.51 -3.20 -5.43
CA LEU A 194 -0.03 -1.83 -5.63
C LEU A 194 1.28 -1.56 -4.88
N LYS A 195 1.39 -1.99 -3.61
CA LYS A 195 2.63 -1.85 -2.82
C LYS A 195 3.79 -2.62 -3.47
N ASN A 196 3.56 -3.86 -3.89
CA ASN A 196 4.56 -4.68 -4.55
C ASN A 196 5.03 -4.08 -5.89
N LEU A 197 4.09 -3.62 -6.74
CA LEU A 197 4.42 -2.99 -8.01
C LEU A 197 5.20 -1.69 -7.84
N ARG A 198 4.86 -0.86 -6.84
CA ARG A 198 5.62 0.37 -6.50
C ARG A 198 7.03 0.05 -6.02
N TYR A 199 7.19 -1.00 -5.22
CA TYR A 199 8.51 -1.49 -4.80
C TYR A 199 9.35 -1.90 -6.02
N TYR A 200 8.79 -2.67 -6.94
CA TYR A 200 9.50 -3.10 -8.15
C TYR A 200 9.79 -1.95 -9.14
N ASP A 201 8.92 -0.95 -9.27
CA ASP A 201 9.19 0.27 -10.05
C ASP A 201 10.34 1.08 -9.44
N SER A 202 10.34 1.23 -8.11
CA SER A 202 11.43 1.91 -7.38
C SER A 202 12.75 1.16 -7.48
N MET A 203 12.72 -0.18 -7.38
CA MET A 203 13.89 -1.04 -7.56
C MET A 203 14.45 -0.92 -8.98
N ASN A 204 13.59 -0.89 -10.01
CA ASN A 204 14.01 -0.69 -11.39
C ASN A 204 14.69 0.68 -11.59
N ALA A 205 14.07 1.75 -11.07
CA ALA A 205 14.62 3.09 -11.14
C ALA A 205 15.99 3.16 -10.44
N TRP A 206 16.12 2.52 -9.27
CA TRP A 206 17.37 2.44 -8.53
C TRP A 206 18.45 1.64 -9.30
N LEU A 207 18.14 0.44 -9.79
CA LEU A 207 19.08 -0.38 -10.56
C LEU A 207 19.57 0.33 -11.83
N THR A 208 18.66 1.04 -12.51
CA THR A 208 18.98 1.84 -13.70
C THR A 208 19.90 3.02 -13.35
N LYS A 209 19.61 3.73 -12.25
CA LYS A 209 20.44 4.84 -11.76
C LYS A 209 21.86 4.41 -11.42
N VAL A 210 22.01 3.23 -10.80
CA VAL A 210 23.32 2.70 -10.42
C VAL A 210 24.02 1.95 -11.58
N ARG A 211 23.38 1.84 -12.76
CA ARG A 211 23.89 1.08 -13.91
C ARG A 211 24.20 -0.39 -13.57
N ALA A 212 23.49 -0.92 -12.59
CA ALA A 212 23.62 -2.30 -12.13
C ALA A 212 22.89 -3.30 -13.03
N SER A 213 22.07 -2.80 -13.96
CA SER A 213 21.28 -3.59 -14.91
C SER A 213 22.12 -4.47 -15.83
N TYR A 214 23.41 -4.18 -16.02
CA TYR A 214 24.30 -5.01 -16.82
C TYR A 214 24.77 -6.27 -16.08
N VAL A 215 24.87 -6.21 -14.75
CA VAL A 215 25.42 -7.30 -13.93
C VAL A 215 24.32 -8.19 -13.41
N VAL A 216 23.19 -7.60 -13.01
CA VAL A 216 22.04 -8.35 -12.49
C VAL A 216 21.20 -8.87 -13.67
N PRO A 217 20.77 -10.15 -13.67
CA PRO A 217 19.87 -10.69 -14.69
C PRO A 217 18.48 -10.04 -14.57
N PHE A 218 18.34 -8.87 -15.19
CA PHE A 218 17.20 -8.00 -15.06
C PHE A 218 16.47 -7.86 -16.40
N ASP A 219 15.26 -8.41 -16.48
CA ASP A 219 14.41 -8.34 -17.67
C ASP A 219 13.76 -6.95 -17.77
N LEU A 220 14.47 -6.03 -18.41
CA LEU A 220 14.06 -4.63 -18.57
C LEU A 220 12.69 -4.51 -19.27
N GLN A 221 12.36 -5.44 -20.17
CA GLN A 221 11.08 -5.44 -20.87
C GLN A 221 9.92 -5.69 -19.91
N ARG A 222 10.05 -6.64 -18.98
CA ARG A 222 9.01 -6.89 -17.96
C ARG A 222 8.80 -5.70 -17.06
N PHE A 223 9.88 -5.06 -16.60
CA PHE A 223 9.78 -3.92 -15.70
C PHE A 223 9.26 -2.66 -16.39
N ASN A 224 9.48 -2.49 -17.69
CA ASN A 224 8.86 -1.41 -18.45
C ASN A 224 7.32 -1.49 -18.44
N THR A 225 6.75 -2.70 -18.33
CA THR A 225 5.29 -2.88 -18.19
C THR A 225 4.76 -2.59 -16.80
N THR A 226 5.61 -2.43 -15.78
CA THR A 226 5.18 -2.18 -14.39
C THR A 226 4.37 -0.90 -14.26
N ARG A 227 4.72 0.16 -15.00
CA ARG A 227 3.97 1.43 -14.97
C ARG A 227 2.57 1.30 -15.57
N GLU A 228 2.45 0.60 -16.70
CA GLU A 228 1.14 0.31 -17.30
C GLU A 228 0.28 -0.51 -16.33
N ARG A 229 0.87 -1.53 -15.68
CA ARG A 229 0.20 -2.35 -14.67
C ARG A 229 -0.24 -1.54 -13.46
N LEU A 230 0.59 -0.60 -12.97
CA LEU A 230 0.23 0.31 -11.90
C LEU A 230 -0.97 1.18 -12.27
N ALA A 231 -0.96 1.76 -13.48
CA ALA A 231 -2.07 2.58 -13.97
C ALA A 231 -3.36 1.77 -14.11
N ARG A 232 -3.26 0.56 -14.66
CA ARG A 232 -4.39 -0.37 -14.79
C ARG A 232 -4.95 -0.81 -13.44
N LEU A 233 -4.09 -1.14 -12.48
CA LEU A 233 -4.53 -1.55 -11.15
C LEU A 233 -5.17 -0.37 -10.38
N ALA A 234 -4.67 0.84 -10.55
CA ALA A 234 -5.29 2.06 -10.01
C ALA A 234 -6.67 2.31 -10.64
N PHE A 235 -6.82 2.10 -11.96
CA PHE A 235 -8.11 2.17 -12.64
C PHE A 235 -9.10 1.16 -12.05
N VAL A 236 -8.71 -0.11 -11.93
CA VAL A 236 -9.53 -1.18 -11.35
C VAL A 236 -9.98 -0.83 -9.93
N LYS A 237 -9.07 -0.31 -9.11
CA LYS A 237 -9.38 0.15 -7.75
C LYS A 237 -10.42 1.29 -7.77
N ASN A 238 -10.20 2.31 -8.59
CA ASN A 238 -11.10 3.46 -8.68
C ASN A 238 -12.49 3.07 -9.20
N LEU A 239 -12.55 2.14 -10.15
CA LEU A 239 -13.81 1.59 -10.67
C LEU A 239 -14.62 0.93 -9.55
N PHE A 240 -13.96 0.07 -8.76
CA PHE A 240 -14.59 -0.56 -7.60
C PHE A 240 -15.02 0.45 -6.53
N LEU A 241 -14.18 1.44 -6.20
CA LEU A 241 -14.52 2.45 -5.20
C LEU A 241 -15.70 3.33 -5.63
N THR A 242 -15.78 3.68 -6.90
CA THR A 242 -16.91 4.43 -7.47
C THR A 242 -18.20 3.62 -7.34
N TRP A 243 -18.17 2.35 -7.74
CA TRP A 243 -19.30 1.45 -7.54
C TRP A 243 -19.70 1.29 -6.07
N ALA A 244 -18.73 1.14 -5.16
CA ALA A 244 -19.01 0.99 -3.74
C ALA A 244 -19.68 2.25 -3.15
N ALA A 245 -19.32 3.43 -3.65
CA ALA A 245 -19.97 4.68 -3.29
C ALA A 245 -21.42 4.72 -3.79
N ASP A 246 -21.66 4.37 -5.05
CA ASP A 246 -23.00 4.32 -5.65
C ASP A 246 -23.90 3.31 -4.94
N TYR A 247 -23.36 2.12 -4.62
CA TYR A 247 -24.07 1.08 -3.88
C TYR A 247 -24.51 1.57 -2.50
N LYS A 248 -23.64 2.29 -1.79
CA LYS A 248 -23.97 2.87 -0.47
C LYS A 248 -25.07 3.94 -0.57
N LEU A 249 -25.03 4.77 -1.61
CA LEU A 249 -26.05 5.79 -1.85
C LEU A 249 -27.42 5.17 -2.15
N GLU A 250 -27.48 4.17 -3.02
CA GLU A 250 -28.72 3.50 -3.38
C GLU A 250 -29.31 2.74 -2.18
N HIS A 251 -28.47 2.07 -1.39
CA HIS A 251 -28.91 1.41 -0.17
C HIS A 251 -29.52 2.38 0.83
N ASN A 252 -28.88 3.52 1.08
CA ASN A 252 -29.41 4.56 1.97
C ASN A 252 -30.74 5.13 1.45
N LYS A 253 -30.85 5.36 0.14
CA LYS A 253 -32.07 5.84 -0.50
C LYS A 253 -33.23 4.87 -0.31
N SER A 254 -33.01 3.57 -0.52
CA SER A 254 -34.03 2.53 -0.33
C SER A 254 -34.52 2.44 1.12
N THR A 255 -33.61 2.59 2.09
CA THR A 255 -33.93 2.63 3.52
C THR A 255 -34.80 3.84 3.87
N LEU A 256 -34.44 5.03 3.37
CA LEU A 256 -35.22 6.25 3.59
C LEU A 256 -36.62 6.18 2.99
N LEU A 257 -36.76 5.63 1.78
CA LEU A 257 -38.07 5.44 1.14
C LEU A 257 -38.95 4.45 1.93
N THR A 258 -38.33 3.42 2.51
CA THR A 258 -39.04 2.45 3.37
C THR A 258 -39.51 3.11 4.67
N GLN A 259 -38.67 3.94 5.28
CA GLN A 259 -39.04 4.72 6.48
C GLN A 259 -40.16 5.72 6.20
N LEU A 260 -40.08 6.46 5.08
CA LEU A 260 -41.11 7.43 4.68
C LEU A 260 -42.45 6.75 4.35
N ARG A 261 -42.42 5.56 3.73
CA ARG A 261 -43.64 4.78 3.47
C ARG A 261 -44.33 4.36 4.78
N GLY A 262 -43.57 4.00 5.80
CA GLY A 262 -44.12 3.65 7.12
C GLY A 262 -44.69 4.84 7.90
N MET A 263 -44.33 6.07 7.55
CA MET A 263 -44.84 7.30 8.18
C MET A 263 -46.05 7.90 7.46
N ARG A 264 -46.49 7.35 6.33
CA ARG A 264 -47.73 7.81 5.68
C ARG A 264 -48.90 7.33 6.54
N PRO A 265 -49.67 8.23 7.21
CA PRO A 265 -50.81 7.81 8.02
C PRO A 265 -51.83 7.10 7.12
N GLU A 266 -52.37 5.97 7.58
CA GLU A 266 -53.55 5.36 6.98
C GLU A 266 -54.69 6.37 7.15
N ILE A 267 -55.04 7.04 6.06
CA ILE A 267 -56.27 7.80 5.99
C ILE A 267 -57.36 6.74 5.85
N THR A 268 -57.91 6.29 6.98
CA THR A 268 -59.17 5.56 7.01
C THR A 268 -60.25 6.52 6.54
N GLU A 269 -60.72 6.35 5.30
CA GLU A 269 -61.95 6.96 4.82
C GLU A 269 -63.11 6.30 5.57
N GLU A 270 -63.66 7.02 6.55
CA GLU A 270 -65.00 6.78 7.12
C GLU A 270 -66.07 7.55 6.32
#